data_AF-A0A433QMH6-F1
#
_entry.id   AF-A0A433QMH6-F1
#
_cell.length_a   1.000
_cell.length_b   1.000
_cell.length_c   1.000
_cell.angle_alpha   90.00
_cell.angle_beta   90.00
_cell.angle_gamma   90.00
#
_symmetry.space_group_name_H-M   'P 1'
#
loop_
_entity.id
_entity.type
_entity.pdbx_description
1 polymer ?
#
loop_
_entity_poly.entity_id
_entity_poly.type
_entity_poly.pdbx_seq_one_letter_code
_entity_poly.pdbx_strand_id
1 'polypeptide(L)'
;MGVGTLAEKNDEFAAERILSDFIEAEETKLKNTEYRKEGYSLDDFISTGYDHGEFLETFKELMSFLFNTKFTYPILVAVDEWNARFSQDASCEEVLHAFDDNKLKSGLWLYSISAAFNPVRGFRNADATTIPIKIPSYTEEEFVSILECQQYFKRLPADIDKNQIRKHSALIPRMVFYWCLDWNPNLENPFQDVLVSFSDRAIKYYKARIKKTLDRAKDKSKDDKTLIHQTMAFFYLNIPVVSLTEQWENSGLFINEKSEMDRGEYVYKCVCPPVSKAIAKYFQEYAKPTIDVLVGRALELLVSRHFRRGGISTISLADKDLMGQERQVKKLNVSVSIDLEQTKPLINTPILPGTFLILRRGHPACDFIAYSSENRGELFFIQISISSYVAHDSKVTDLEKIPVKGNKSILECYVDLCQTEDGNKRFSKVKAIDIENLGKKLPKGVYYVYITTSDSVIRSNNSVKDHPVILVQGDDIKSVVGPDWEWYKNKF
;
A
#
# COMPACT_ATOMS: atom_id res chain seq x y z
N MET A 1 20.03 29.74 16.71
CA MET A 1 19.05 28.65 16.70
C MET A 1 19.86 27.41 17.05
N GLY A 2 19.59 26.77 18.18
CA GLY A 2 20.27 25.52 18.58
C GLY A 2 19.47 24.28 18.18
N VAL A 3 20.17 23.18 17.89
CA VAL A 3 19.57 21.88 17.58
C VAL A 3 19.90 20.95 18.74
N GLY A 4 18.90 20.59 19.55
CA GLY A 4 18.99 19.51 20.53
C GLY A 4 18.45 18.21 19.95
N THR A 5 19.12 17.07 20.18
CA THR A 5 18.62 15.74 19.77
C THR A 5 18.12 14.93 20.96
N LEU A 6 16.98 14.23 20.80
CA LEU A 6 16.39 13.31 21.78
C LEU A 6 16.69 11.83 21.47
N ALA A 7 17.93 11.50 21.09
CA ALA A 7 18.38 10.11 20.94
C ALA A 7 18.65 9.40 22.30
N GLU A 8 18.47 10.09 23.43
CA GLU A 8 18.74 9.56 24.77
C GLU A 8 17.55 8.80 25.37
N LYS A 9 17.86 7.87 26.28
CA LYS A 9 16.87 7.01 26.95
C LYS A 9 16.43 7.50 28.33
N ASN A 10 17.05 8.56 28.85
CA ASN A 10 16.82 9.08 30.21
C ASN A 10 16.67 10.61 30.15
N ASP A 11 15.70 11.14 30.90
CA ASP A 11 15.39 12.55 31.03
C ASP A 11 16.61 13.40 31.41
N GLU A 12 17.46 12.96 32.33
CA GLU A 12 18.64 13.73 32.74
C GLU A 12 19.64 13.92 31.59
N PHE A 13 19.99 12.85 30.86
CA PHE A 13 20.91 12.96 29.72
C PHE A 13 20.31 13.72 28.54
N ALA A 14 18.99 13.61 28.34
CA ALA A 14 18.29 14.40 27.35
C ALA A 14 18.32 15.89 27.70
N ALA A 15 18.05 16.24 28.96
CA ALA A 15 18.11 17.61 29.46
C ALA A 15 19.53 18.18 29.39
N GLU A 16 20.54 17.42 29.83
CA GLU A 16 21.95 17.80 29.74
C GLU A 16 22.33 18.18 28.30
N ARG A 17 22.01 17.32 27.33
CA ARG A 17 22.35 17.56 25.93
C ARG A 17 21.64 18.79 25.37
N ILE A 18 20.34 18.96 25.66
CA ILE A 18 19.59 20.13 25.21
C ILE A 18 20.17 21.42 25.79
N LEU A 19 20.49 21.43 27.09
CA LEU A 19 21.07 22.61 27.74
C LEU A 19 22.45 22.95 27.16
N SER A 20 23.29 21.94 26.95
CA SER A 20 24.62 22.10 26.34
C SER A 20 24.53 22.68 24.92
N ASP A 21 23.70 22.08 24.06
CA ASP A 21 23.47 22.54 22.68
C ASP A 21 22.87 23.96 22.66
N PHE A 22 22.06 24.31 23.67
CA PHE A 22 21.45 25.63 23.78
C PHE A 22 22.44 26.71 24.22
N ILE A 23 23.31 26.41 25.19
CA ILE A 23 24.42 27.29 25.58
C ILE A 23 25.32 27.55 24.37
N GLU A 24 25.77 26.50 23.69
CA GLU A 24 26.67 26.63 22.54
C GLU A 24 26.06 27.49 21.42
N ALA A 25 24.77 27.30 21.13
CA ALA A 25 24.12 27.99 20.02
C ALA A 25 23.70 29.44 20.32
N GLU A 26 23.47 29.81 21.59
CA GLU A 26 22.86 31.09 21.97
C GLU A 26 23.63 31.85 23.06
N GLU A 27 24.86 31.45 23.40
CA GLU A 27 25.72 31.99 24.47
C GLU A 27 25.61 33.51 24.65
N THR A 28 25.82 34.27 23.56
CA THR A 28 25.79 35.74 23.62
C THR A 28 24.42 36.29 24.02
N LYS A 29 23.32 35.65 23.58
CA LYS A 29 21.96 36.08 23.95
C LYS A 29 21.62 35.68 25.38
N LEU A 30 22.08 34.52 25.83
CA LEU A 30 21.87 34.02 27.19
C LEU A 30 22.56 34.93 28.22
N LYS A 31 23.81 35.33 27.97
CA LYS A 31 24.57 36.27 28.83
C LYS A 31 23.93 37.65 28.93
N ASN A 32 23.25 38.08 27.87
CA ASN A 32 22.57 39.37 27.80
C ASN A 32 21.09 39.33 28.28
N THR A 33 20.60 38.15 28.68
CA THR A 33 19.22 37.98 29.16
C THR A 33 19.24 37.84 30.67
N GLU A 34 18.67 38.80 31.39
CA GLU A 34 18.58 38.72 32.85
C GLU A 34 17.63 37.61 33.31
N TYR A 35 18.05 36.88 34.34
CA TYR A 35 17.28 35.82 34.97
C TYR A 35 16.90 36.21 36.40
N ARG A 36 15.64 36.62 36.59
CA ARG A 36 14.98 37.00 37.86
C ARG A 36 15.59 38.17 38.65
N LYS A 37 16.88 38.44 38.55
CA LYS A 37 17.60 39.48 39.29
C LYS A 37 18.62 40.18 38.39
N GLU A 38 18.76 41.49 38.60
CA GLU A 38 19.75 42.32 37.91
C GLU A 38 21.17 41.77 38.12
N GLY A 39 21.92 41.66 37.01
CA GLY A 39 23.29 41.15 37.00
C GLY A 39 23.45 39.63 37.13
N TYR A 40 22.36 38.85 37.11
CA TYR A 40 22.41 37.39 37.01
C TYR A 40 21.77 36.98 35.68
N SER A 41 22.57 36.44 34.76
CA SER A 41 22.12 36.12 33.41
C SER A 41 21.49 34.73 33.33
N LEU A 42 20.78 34.46 32.24
CA LEU A 42 20.25 33.14 31.95
C LEU A 42 21.37 32.12 31.72
N ASP A 43 22.52 32.57 31.21
CA ASP A 43 23.74 31.77 31.08
C ASP A 43 24.29 31.35 32.45
N ASP A 44 24.35 32.28 33.42
CA ASP A 44 24.78 31.98 34.79
C ASP A 44 23.86 30.96 35.46
N PHE A 45 22.55 31.09 35.25
CA PHE A 45 21.56 30.13 35.75
C PHE A 45 21.79 28.73 35.19
N ILE A 46 21.88 28.58 33.86
CA ILE A 46 22.07 27.28 33.23
C ILE A 46 23.42 26.67 33.63
N SER A 47 24.49 27.47 33.65
CA SER A 47 25.84 27.02 34.04
C SER A 47 25.89 26.55 35.49
N THR A 48 25.19 27.24 36.40
CA THR A 48 25.08 26.81 37.80
C THR A 48 24.39 25.45 37.89
N GLY A 49 23.28 25.25 37.18
CA GLY A 49 22.59 23.96 37.12
C GLY A 49 23.48 22.84 36.56
N TYR A 50 24.29 23.17 35.56
CA TYR A 50 25.26 22.25 34.94
C TYR A 50 26.34 21.81 35.93
N ASP A 51 26.92 22.74 36.69
CA ASP A 51 27.97 22.46 37.68
C ASP A 51 27.49 21.58 38.85
N HIS A 52 26.20 21.64 39.17
CA HIS A 52 25.58 20.83 40.23
C HIS A 52 25.03 19.49 39.72
N GLY A 53 25.03 19.24 38.40
CA GLY A 53 24.49 18.03 37.79
C GLY A 53 22.96 17.92 37.87
N GLU A 54 22.25 19.04 38.00
CA GLU A 54 20.79 19.11 38.14
C GLU A 54 20.12 19.45 36.80
N PHE A 55 20.40 18.67 35.75
CA PHE A 55 20.06 19.06 34.37
C PHE A 55 18.55 19.10 34.11
N LEU A 56 17.80 18.09 34.54
CA LEU A 56 16.36 18.02 34.31
C LEU A 56 15.61 19.17 35.00
N GLU A 57 15.94 19.46 36.25
CA GLU A 57 15.30 20.57 36.99
C GLU A 57 15.67 21.92 36.39
N THR A 58 16.95 22.11 36.06
CA THR A 58 17.43 23.32 35.35
C THR A 58 16.68 23.51 34.04
N PHE A 59 16.49 22.43 33.27
CA PHE A 59 15.74 22.46 32.01
C PHE A 59 14.26 22.83 32.24
N LYS A 60 13.56 22.19 33.17
CA LYS A 60 12.15 22.50 33.46
C LYS A 60 11.96 23.96 33.88
N GLU A 61 12.85 24.47 34.72
CA GLU A 61 12.80 25.85 35.18
C GLU A 61 13.14 26.84 34.06
N LEU A 62 14.12 26.52 33.21
CA LEU A 62 14.44 27.28 32.00
C LEU A 62 13.21 27.37 31.09
N MET A 63 12.56 26.24 30.79
CA MET A 63 11.37 26.21 29.93
C MET A 63 10.22 27.01 30.53
N SER A 64 10.01 26.90 31.84
CA SER A 64 9.02 27.71 32.56
C SER A 64 9.32 29.21 32.44
N PHE A 65 10.59 29.61 32.58
CA PHE A 65 11.01 31.00 32.45
C PHE A 65 10.84 31.52 31.01
N LEU A 66 11.32 30.77 30.02
CA LEU A 66 11.23 31.11 28.60
C LEU A 66 9.78 31.25 28.14
N PHE A 67 8.86 30.43 28.65
CA PHE A 67 7.47 30.49 28.23
C PHE A 67 6.69 31.58 28.95
N ASN A 68 6.98 31.84 30.23
CA ASN A 68 6.25 32.81 31.04
C ASN A 68 6.78 34.25 30.99
N THR A 69 7.89 34.50 30.31
CA THR A 69 8.54 35.81 30.23
C THR A 69 8.35 36.43 28.84
N LYS A 70 8.12 37.75 28.79
CA LYS A 70 8.06 38.48 27.54
C LYS A 70 9.45 39.00 27.20
N PHE A 71 10.05 38.44 26.16
CA PHE A 71 11.39 38.82 25.71
C PHE A 71 11.34 39.91 24.64
N THR A 72 12.41 40.70 24.57
CA THR A 72 12.64 41.67 23.49
C THR A 72 12.77 40.98 22.14
N TYR A 73 13.36 39.78 22.12
CA TYR A 73 13.46 38.94 20.93
C TYR A 73 12.40 37.82 21.00
N PRO A 74 11.65 37.56 19.91
CA PRO A 74 10.72 36.43 19.89
C PRO A 74 11.47 35.10 19.98
N ILE A 75 10.94 34.16 20.77
CA ILE A 75 11.47 32.81 20.89
C ILE A 75 10.89 31.92 19.79
N LEU A 76 11.71 31.13 19.11
CA LEU A 76 11.25 30.04 18.24
C LEU A 76 11.53 28.72 18.94
N VAL A 77 10.47 27.95 19.22
CA VAL A 77 10.59 26.57 19.70
C VAL A 77 10.30 25.65 18.53
N ALA A 78 11.33 24.95 18.05
CA ALA A 78 11.22 23.99 16.96
C ALA A 78 11.40 22.57 17.48
N VAL A 79 10.38 21.71 17.33
CA VAL A 79 10.44 20.31 17.81
C VAL A 79 10.14 19.35 16.67
N ASP A 80 11.12 18.52 16.31
CA ASP A 80 10.90 17.43 15.38
C ASP A 80 10.27 16.22 16.07
N GLU A 81 9.52 15.43 15.32
CA GLU A 81 8.84 14.23 15.78
C GLU A 81 7.94 14.44 17.01
N TRP A 82 7.25 15.59 17.10
CA TRP A 82 6.44 15.99 18.24
C TRP A 82 5.43 14.94 18.71
N ASN A 83 4.94 14.10 17.80
CA ASN A 83 4.04 13.01 18.13
C ASN A 83 4.67 11.88 18.97
N ALA A 84 5.99 11.90 19.21
CA ALA A 84 6.68 11.00 20.11
C ALA A 84 6.15 11.11 21.55
N ARG A 85 5.82 12.32 22.03
CA ARG A 85 5.31 12.56 23.41
C ARG A 85 3.98 11.88 23.75
N PHE A 86 3.29 11.35 22.74
CA PHE A 86 2.02 10.63 22.92
C PHE A 86 2.18 9.12 22.68
N SER A 87 3.41 8.66 22.48
CA SER A 87 3.74 7.25 22.37
C SER A 87 3.85 6.64 23.76
N GLN A 88 3.26 5.46 23.98
CA GLN A 88 3.41 4.70 25.22
C GLN A 88 4.83 4.17 25.44
N ASP A 89 5.64 4.16 24.37
CA ASP A 89 7.04 3.71 24.38
C ASP A 89 8.03 4.90 24.37
N ALA A 90 7.57 6.13 24.67
CA ALA A 90 8.43 7.31 24.67
C ALA A 90 9.45 7.23 25.81
N SER A 91 10.73 7.41 25.50
CA SER A 91 11.74 7.74 26.51
C SER A 91 11.74 9.24 26.78
N CYS A 92 12.16 9.63 27.98
CA CYS A 92 12.27 11.02 28.41
C CYS A 92 10.92 11.76 28.53
N GLU A 93 9.96 11.18 29.26
CA GLU A 93 8.62 11.74 29.41
C GLU A 93 8.65 13.13 30.05
N GLU A 94 9.48 13.36 31.07
CA GLU A 94 9.51 14.64 31.80
C GLU A 94 10.04 15.77 30.93
N VAL A 95 11.09 15.52 30.13
CA VAL A 95 11.61 16.48 29.14
C VAL A 95 10.54 16.80 28.09
N LEU A 96 9.85 15.78 27.56
CA LEU A 96 8.78 15.96 26.57
C LEU A 96 7.59 16.73 27.13
N HIS A 97 7.26 16.54 28.42
CA HIS A 97 6.18 17.26 29.10
C HIS A 97 6.52 18.71 29.45
N ALA A 98 7.80 19.05 29.61
CA ALA A 98 8.24 20.44 29.83
C ALA A 98 7.99 21.35 28.61
N PHE A 99 7.90 20.77 27.41
CA PHE A 99 7.44 21.49 26.22
C PHE A 99 5.90 21.69 26.26
N ASP A 100 5.46 22.85 26.77
CA ASP A 100 4.06 23.26 26.83
C ASP A 100 3.76 24.41 25.86
N ASP A 101 3.09 24.07 24.76
CA ASP A 101 2.77 25.00 23.68
C ASP A 101 1.71 26.04 24.07
N ASN A 102 0.98 25.83 25.16
CA ASN A 102 -0.04 26.77 25.65
C ASN A 102 0.56 27.94 26.45
N LYS A 103 1.83 27.85 26.86
CA LYS A 103 2.41 28.80 27.82
C LYS A 103 3.24 29.91 27.18
N LEU A 104 3.61 29.81 25.91
CA LEU A 104 4.53 30.74 25.27
C LEU A 104 3.91 32.15 25.11
N LYS A 105 4.37 33.12 25.91
CA LYS A 105 3.86 34.51 25.86
C LYS A 105 4.38 35.35 24.70
N SER A 106 5.55 35.01 24.14
CA SER A 106 6.21 35.80 23.09
C SER A 106 7.09 34.93 22.19
N GLY A 107 6.56 34.49 21.05
CA GLY A 107 7.31 33.66 20.12
C GLY A 107 6.44 32.85 19.17
N LEU A 108 7.05 31.83 18.57
CA LEU A 108 6.43 30.88 17.64
C LEU A 108 6.79 29.45 18.03
N TRP A 109 5.82 28.54 17.86
CA TRP A 109 6.05 27.11 17.87
C TRP A 109 6.05 26.59 16.44
N LEU A 110 7.04 25.75 16.14
CA LEU A 110 7.09 24.96 14.92
C LEU A 110 7.31 23.51 15.32
N TYR A 111 6.40 22.63 14.93
CA TYR A 111 6.59 21.21 15.18
C TYR A 111 6.31 20.38 13.94
N SER A 112 7.10 19.32 13.75
CA SER A 112 6.87 18.31 12.73
C SER A 112 6.37 17.01 13.35
N ILE A 113 5.56 16.30 12.56
CA ILE A 113 5.01 15.00 12.93
C ILE A 113 5.75 13.95 12.11
N SER A 114 6.29 12.95 12.80
CA SER A 114 6.96 11.84 12.16
C SER A 114 6.00 10.68 11.92
N ALA A 115 6.01 10.15 10.70
CA ALA A 115 5.30 8.92 10.37
C ALA A 115 5.84 7.70 11.14
N ALA A 116 7.01 7.83 11.80
CA ALA A 116 7.64 6.78 12.62
C ALA A 116 6.89 6.47 13.92
N PHE A 117 6.08 7.39 14.47
CA PHE A 117 5.30 7.17 15.70
C PHE A 117 3.80 6.95 15.45
N ASN A 118 3.09 6.45 16.46
CA ASN A 118 1.64 6.33 16.41
C ASN A 118 0.99 7.70 16.15
N PRO A 119 -0.12 7.77 15.40
CA PRO A 119 -0.77 9.03 15.14
C PRO A 119 -1.46 9.41 16.46
N VAL A 120 -1.13 10.57 16.98
CA VAL A 120 -1.73 11.06 18.22
C VAL A 120 -3.25 11.13 18.02
N ARG A 121 -4.02 10.36 18.80
CA ARG A 121 -5.45 10.63 18.94
C ARG A 121 -5.54 12.00 19.61
N GLY A 122 -5.93 13.01 18.85
CA GLY A 122 -5.91 14.38 19.34
C GLY A 122 -4.86 15.27 18.69
N PHE A 123 -4.33 14.91 17.52
CA PHE A 123 -4.05 15.93 16.49
C PHE A 123 -5.20 15.86 15.47
N ARG A 124 -6.45 15.98 15.95
CA ARG A 124 -7.48 16.50 15.05
C ARG A 124 -7.02 17.90 14.68
N ASN A 125 -7.41 18.40 13.51
CA ASN A 125 -7.28 19.83 13.18
C ASN A 125 -7.84 20.78 14.28
N ALA A 126 -8.54 20.26 15.28
CA ALA A 126 -9.13 20.97 16.42
C ALA A 126 -8.29 20.96 17.72
N ASP A 127 -7.24 20.14 17.84
CA ASP A 127 -6.46 19.98 19.08
C ASP A 127 -5.02 20.56 18.98
N ALA A 128 -4.59 20.89 17.76
CA ALA A 128 -3.42 21.75 17.58
C ALA A 128 -3.84 23.17 17.96
N THR A 129 -3.12 23.79 18.90
CA THR A 129 -3.22 25.24 19.17
C THR A 129 -2.74 26.10 17.97
N THR A 130 -2.26 25.45 16.89
CA THR A 130 -1.57 26.06 15.75
C THR A 130 -2.16 25.64 14.40
N ILE A 131 -1.78 26.36 13.34
CA ILE A 131 -2.19 26.14 11.94
C ILE A 131 -1.50 24.87 11.40
N PRO A 132 -2.23 23.79 11.08
CA PRO A 132 -1.62 22.59 10.51
C PRO A 132 -1.20 22.82 9.05
N ILE A 133 0.07 22.54 8.74
CA ILE A 133 0.62 22.64 7.37
C ILE A 133 0.90 21.24 6.83
N LYS A 134 0.19 20.87 5.76
CA LYS A 134 0.48 19.65 5.01
C LYS A 134 1.62 19.94 4.03
N ILE A 135 2.74 19.22 4.17
CA ILE A 135 3.84 19.29 3.20
C ILE A 135 3.46 18.48 1.95
N PRO A 136 3.33 19.10 0.77
CA PRO A 136 3.01 18.38 -0.46
C PRO A 136 4.24 17.60 -0.98
N SER A 137 4.00 16.73 -1.97
CA SER A 137 5.06 16.28 -2.86
C SER A 137 5.69 17.47 -3.58
N TYR A 138 6.89 17.29 -4.14
CA TYR A 138 7.48 18.30 -5.01
C TYR A 138 6.55 18.62 -6.18
N THR A 139 6.55 19.89 -6.56
CA THR A 139 6.15 20.34 -7.89
C THR A 139 7.12 19.79 -8.94
N GLU A 140 6.72 19.82 -10.21
CA GLU A 140 7.60 19.39 -11.31
C GLU A 140 8.88 20.25 -11.37
N GLU A 141 8.77 21.56 -11.11
CA GLU A 141 9.91 22.49 -11.09
C GLU A 141 10.89 22.20 -9.95
N GLU A 142 10.38 21.96 -8.74
CA GLU A 142 11.19 21.54 -7.60
C GLU A 142 11.87 20.20 -7.85
N PHE A 143 11.15 19.24 -8.44
CA PHE A 143 11.69 17.93 -8.80
C PHE A 143 12.85 18.04 -9.79
N VAL A 144 12.68 18.80 -10.88
CA VAL A 144 13.74 19.04 -11.86
C VAL A 144 14.95 19.68 -11.20
N SER A 145 14.73 20.74 -10.40
CA SER A 145 15.79 21.48 -9.70
C SER A 145 16.57 20.58 -8.74
N ILE A 146 15.88 19.70 -8.01
CA ILE A 146 16.52 18.76 -7.08
C ILE A 146 17.34 17.73 -7.84
N LEU A 147 16.82 17.16 -8.93
CA LEU A 147 17.60 16.21 -9.72
C LEU A 147 18.86 16.86 -10.31
N GLU A 148 18.76 18.09 -10.83
CA GLU A 148 19.91 18.83 -11.35
C GLU A 148 20.94 19.11 -10.25
N CYS A 149 20.49 19.45 -9.05
CA CYS A 149 21.34 19.59 -7.88
C CYS A 149 22.06 18.27 -7.53
N GLN A 150 21.35 17.13 -7.49
CA GLN A 150 21.97 15.83 -7.23
C GLN A 150 22.96 15.42 -8.34
N GLN A 151 22.68 15.77 -9.59
CA GLN A 151 23.60 15.56 -10.73
C GLN A 151 24.86 16.42 -10.60
N TYR A 152 24.73 17.69 -10.22
CA TYR A 152 25.87 18.58 -9.96
C TYR A 152 26.80 18.02 -8.88
N PHE A 153 26.23 17.46 -7.81
CA PHE A 153 26.99 16.78 -6.75
C PHE A 153 27.43 15.35 -7.09
N LYS A 154 27.25 14.89 -8.34
CA LYS A 154 27.61 13.55 -8.83
C LYS A 154 26.95 12.40 -8.05
N ARG A 155 25.78 12.66 -7.46
CA ARG A 155 24.95 11.67 -6.74
C ARG A 155 23.94 10.98 -7.66
N LEU A 156 23.75 11.50 -8.87
CA LEU A 156 23.01 10.91 -9.96
C LEU A 156 23.76 11.18 -11.28
N PRO A 157 23.67 10.31 -12.28
CA PRO A 157 24.29 10.56 -13.56
C PRO A 157 23.46 11.57 -14.37
N ALA A 158 24.11 12.30 -15.27
CA ALA A 158 23.48 13.38 -16.04
C ALA A 158 22.38 12.87 -17.01
N ASP A 159 22.52 11.64 -17.49
CA ASP A 159 21.68 10.96 -18.46
C ASP A 159 20.59 10.06 -17.85
N ILE A 160 20.37 10.13 -16.53
CA ILE A 160 19.32 9.32 -15.88
C ILE A 160 17.92 9.66 -16.42
N ASP A 161 17.09 8.64 -16.61
CA ASP A 161 15.71 8.81 -17.04
C ASP A 161 14.85 9.47 -15.94
N LYS A 162 14.74 10.80 -16.01
CA LYS A 162 13.96 11.62 -15.08
C LYS A 162 12.48 11.21 -15.08
N ASN A 163 11.91 10.74 -16.20
CA ASN A 163 10.51 10.33 -16.29
C ASN A 163 10.24 9.05 -15.49
N GLN A 164 11.20 8.12 -15.48
CA GLN A 164 11.07 6.93 -14.64
C GLN A 164 11.21 7.26 -13.16
N ILE A 165 12.17 8.11 -12.77
CA ILE A 165 12.26 8.58 -11.38
C ILE A 165 10.94 9.24 -10.97
N ARG A 166 10.40 10.12 -11.80
CA ARG A 166 9.09 10.76 -11.59
C ARG A 166 7.98 9.73 -11.38
N LYS A 167 7.85 8.74 -12.27
CA LYS A 167 6.84 7.67 -12.19
C LYS A 167 6.96 6.83 -10.91
N HIS A 168 8.18 6.50 -10.51
CA HIS A 168 8.44 5.58 -9.40
C HIS A 168 8.47 6.27 -8.03
N SER A 169 8.86 7.54 -7.98
CA SER A 169 8.88 8.36 -6.76
C SER A 169 7.56 9.11 -6.51
N ALA A 170 6.78 9.35 -7.56
CA ALA A 170 5.63 10.25 -7.55
C ALA A 170 5.92 11.61 -6.88
N LEU A 171 7.11 12.13 -7.14
CA LEU A 171 7.60 13.42 -6.62
C LEU A 171 7.66 13.47 -5.09
N ILE A 172 7.53 12.34 -4.40
CA ILE A 172 7.63 12.27 -2.94
C ILE A 172 9.10 12.47 -2.57
N PRO A 173 9.44 13.50 -1.76
CA PRO A 173 10.83 13.85 -1.46
C PRO A 173 11.68 12.66 -1.04
N ARG A 174 11.22 11.90 -0.05
CA ARG A 174 11.91 10.70 0.45
C ARG A 174 12.17 9.66 -0.65
N MET A 175 11.23 9.48 -1.57
CA MET A 175 11.38 8.52 -2.67
C MET A 175 12.39 9.02 -3.70
N VAL A 176 12.37 10.32 -4.04
CA VAL A 176 13.40 10.92 -4.92
C VAL A 176 14.79 10.76 -4.30
N PHE A 177 14.94 10.98 -2.99
CA PHE A 177 16.21 10.77 -2.31
C PHE A 177 16.69 9.30 -2.31
N TYR A 178 15.79 8.32 -2.22
CA TYR A 178 16.20 6.90 -2.29
C TYR A 178 16.90 6.56 -3.61
N TRP A 179 16.44 7.12 -4.73
CA TRP A 179 17.13 6.97 -6.03
C TRP A 179 18.58 7.48 -5.99
N CYS A 180 18.85 8.52 -5.21
CA CYS A 180 20.19 9.11 -5.08
C CYS A 180 21.10 8.30 -4.15
N LEU A 181 20.54 7.64 -3.13
CA LEU A 181 21.30 6.82 -2.18
C LEU A 181 21.77 5.49 -2.77
N ASP A 182 21.00 4.94 -3.69
CA ASP A 182 21.28 3.63 -4.29
C ASP A 182 22.20 3.72 -5.52
N TRP A 183 22.53 4.93 -5.98
CA TRP A 183 23.43 5.15 -7.10
C TRP A 183 24.88 4.76 -6.76
N ASN A 184 25.53 4.04 -7.68
CA ASN A 184 26.96 3.74 -7.63
C ASN A 184 27.57 3.80 -9.05
N PRO A 185 28.72 4.47 -9.26
CA PRO A 185 29.36 4.56 -10.58
C PRO A 185 29.82 3.22 -11.16
N ASN A 186 29.92 2.16 -10.35
CA ASN A 186 30.43 0.84 -10.77
C ASN A 186 29.33 -0.17 -11.15
N LEU A 187 28.09 0.28 -11.35
CA LEU A 187 26.98 -0.61 -11.69
C LEU A 187 27.05 -1.04 -13.16
N GLU A 188 26.77 -2.32 -13.43
CA GLU A 188 26.77 -2.88 -14.80
C GLU A 188 25.57 -2.37 -15.60
N ASN A 189 24.38 -2.28 -14.98
CA ASN A 189 23.17 -1.72 -15.58
C ASN A 189 22.60 -0.64 -14.64
N PRO A 190 23.21 0.55 -14.58
CA PRO A 190 23.03 1.47 -13.47
C PRO A 190 21.58 1.84 -13.16
N PHE A 191 20.75 2.02 -14.19
CA PHE A 191 19.33 2.33 -13.98
C PHE A 191 18.54 1.13 -13.42
N GLN A 192 18.72 -0.07 -13.98
CA GLN A 192 17.97 -1.26 -13.55
C GLN A 192 18.38 -1.69 -12.14
N ASP A 193 19.69 -1.66 -11.87
CA ASP A 193 20.23 -2.03 -10.56
C ASP A 193 19.73 -1.07 -9.46
N VAL A 194 19.72 0.24 -9.75
CA VAL A 194 19.13 1.25 -8.84
C VAL A 194 17.63 1.04 -8.70
N LEU A 195 16.89 0.80 -9.78
CA LEU A 195 15.45 0.58 -9.73
C LEU A 195 15.08 -0.61 -8.85
N VAL A 196 15.86 -1.70 -8.89
CA VAL A 196 15.66 -2.87 -8.02
C VAL A 196 15.89 -2.50 -6.55
N SER A 197 17.04 -1.91 -6.21
CA SER A 197 17.35 -1.50 -4.83
C SER A 197 16.33 -0.49 -4.28
N PHE A 198 16.03 0.55 -5.08
CA PHE A 198 15.00 1.54 -4.78
C PHE A 198 13.65 0.87 -4.53
N SER A 199 13.23 -0.03 -5.42
CA SER A 199 11.93 -0.70 -5.31
C SER A 199 11.82 -1.47 -4.00
N ASP A 200 12.86 -2.20 -3.59
CA ASP A 200 12.85 -2.94 -2.34
C ASP A 200 12.77 -2.02 -1.11
N ARG A 201 13.53 -0.92 -1.09
CA ARG A 201 13.45 0.08 0.00
C ARG A 201 12.08 0.75 0.05
N ALA A 202 11.56 1.19 -1.09
CA ALA A 202 10.26 1.84 -1.19
C ALA A 202 9.13 0.89 -0.76
N ILE A 203 9.15 -0.36 -1.23
CA ILE A 203 8.19 -1.39 -0.85
C ILE A 203 8.24 -1.65 0.65
N LYS A 204 9.44 -1.78 1.24
CA LYS A 204 9.60 -1.98 2.69
C LYS A 204 9.00 -0.81 3.48
N TYR A 205 9.28 0.42 3.07
CA TYR A 205 8.73 1.63 3.68
C TYR A 205 7.20 1.67 3.61
N TYR A 206 6.63 1.50 2.42
CA TYR A 206 5.18 1.56 2.23
C TYR A 206 4.46 0.39 2.93
N LYS A 207 5.02 -0.82 2.91
CA LYS A 207 4.47 -1.98 3.62
C LYS A 207 4.40 -1.72 5.12
N ALA A 208 5.46 -1.17 5.71
CA ALA A 208 5.47 -0.79 7.12
C ALA A 208 4.38 0.25 7.43
N ARG A 209 4.22 1.26 6.56
CA ARG A 209 3.15 2.27 6.69
C ARG A 209 1.75 1.65 6.61
N ILE A 210 1.49 0.76 5.65
CA ILE A 210 0.22 0.03 5.49
C ILE A 210 -0.08 -0.78 6.75
N LYS A 211 0.88 -1.61 7.20
CA LYS A 211 0.74 -2.43 8.40
C LYS A 211 0.38 -1.58 9.60
N LYS A 212 1.10 -0.47 9.79
CA LYS A 212 0.88 0.45 10.91
C LYS A 212 -0.53 1.07 10.86
N THR A 213 -0.97 1.54 9.70
CA THR A 213 -2.34 2.08 9.53
C THR A 213 -3.41 1.05 9.88
N LEU A 214 -3.24 -0.20 9.44
CA LEU A 214 -4.20 -1.28 9.74
C LEU A 214 -4.14 -1.72 11.20
N ASP A 215 -2.96 -1.80 11.82
CA ASP A 215 -2.82 -2.12 13.24
C ASP A 215 -3.53 -1.08 14.12
N ARG A 216 -3.50 0.20 13.74
CA ARG A 216 -4.22 1.28 14.44
C ARG A 216 -5.74 1.20 14.31
N ALA A 217 -6.26 0.47 13.33
CA ALA A 217 -7.69 0.27 13.16
C ALA A 217 -8.28 -0.66 14.23
N LYS A 218 -7.44 -1.40 14.97
CA LYS A 218 -7.88 -2.37 15.99
C LYS A 218 -8.71 -1.73 17.10
N ASP A 219 -8.36 -0.51 17.50
CA ASP A 219 -9.00 0.20 18.62
C ASP A 219 -10.13 1.14 18.17
N LYS A 220 -10.52 1.07 16.90
CA LYS A 220 -11.60 1.88 16.32
C LYS A 220 -12.95 1.18 16.48
N SER A 221 -14.03 1.91 16.20
CA SER A 221 -15.37 1.31 16.11
C SER A 221 -15.37 0.18 15.07
N LYS A 222 -16.31 -0.77 15.20
CA LYS A 222 -16.41 -1.90 14.27
C LYS A 222 -16.54 -1.44 12.81
N ASP A 223 -17.33 -0.40 12.58
CA ASP A 223 -17.61 0.12 11.24
C ASP A 223 -16.38 0.81 10.65
N ASP A 224 -15.70 1.66 11.43
CA ASP A 224 -14.44 2.29 11.02
C ASP A 224 -13.38 1.24 10.70
N LYS A 225 -13.22 0.25 11.58
CA LYS A 225 -12.27 -0.85 11.40
C LYS A 225 -12.55 -1.60 10.10
N THR A 226 -13.81 -1.96 9.86
CA THR A 226 -14.22 -2.60 8.60
C THR A 226 -13.86 -1.74 7.40
N LEU A 227 -14.19 -0.44 7.42
CA LEU A 227 -13.94 0.48 6.30
C LEU A 227 -12.44 0.65 6.00
N ILE A 228 -11.60 0.76 7.04
CA ILE A 228 -10.15 0.90 6.90
C ILE A 228 -9.55 -0.36 6.25
N HIS A 229 -9.92 -1.55 6.75
CA HIS A 229 -9.46 -2.82 6.18
C HIS A 229 -10.00 -3.05 4.76
N GLN A 230 -11.27 -2.69 4.52
CA GLN A 230 -11.93 -2.83 3.23
C GLN A 230 -11.25 -2.01 2.15
N THR A 231 -10.85 -0.78 2.45
CA THR A 231 -10.11 0.09 1.52
C THR A 231 -8.85 -0.61 1.00
N MET A 232 -8.08 -1.23 1.89
CA MET A 232 -6.84 -1.91 1.50
C MET A 232 -7.12 -3.19 0.69
N ALA A 233 -8.15 -3.95 1.07
CA ALA A 233 -8.62 -5.10 0.30
C ALA A 233 -9.10 -4.69 -1.10
N PHE A 234 -9.71 -3.52 -1.24
CA PHE A 234 -10.19 -3.01 -2.52
C PHE A 234 -9.04 -2.72 -3.48
N PHE A 235 -7.97 -2.06 -3.03
CA PHE A 235 -6.76 -1.91 -3.84
C PHE A 235 -6.13 -3.26 -4.19
N TYR A 236 -6.07 -4.20 -3.24
CA TYR A 236 -5.51 -5.52 -3.50
C TYR A 236 -6.31 -6.32 -4.54
N LEU A 237 -7.63 -6.23 -4.52
CA LEU A 237 -8.57 -6.91 -5.42
C LEU A 237 -8.96 -6.11 -6.67
N ASN A 238 -8.30 -4.97 -6.94
CA ASN A 238 -8.62 -4.08 -8.07
C ASN A 238 -10.09 -3.61 -8.11
N ILE A 239 -10.61 -3.18 -6.96
CA ILE A 239 -11.95 -2.61 -6.80
C ILE A 239 -11.81 -1.08 -6.82
N PRO A 240 -12.65 -0.34 -7.57
CA PRO A 240 -12.66 1.12 -7.51
C PRO A 240 -12.86 1.64 -6.09
N VAL A 241 -12.02 2.59 -5.69
CA VAL A 241 -12.12 3.30 -4.41
C VAL A 241 -12.47 4.74 -4.71
N VAL A 242 -13.70 5.14 -4.42
CA VAL A 242 -14.20 6.52 -4.65
C VAL A 242 -14.04 7.43 -3.44
N SER A 243 -13.79 6.86 -2.27
CA SER A 243 -13.63 7.58 -1.01
C SER A 243 -12.58 6.89 -0.14
N LEU A 244 -11.80 7.67 0.60
CA LEU A 244 -10.86 7.19 1.59
C LEU A 244 -11.29 7.64 2.98
N THR A 245 -10.90 6.87 4.00
CA THR A 245 -10.92 7.39 5.37
C THR A 245 -9.80 8.41 5.55
N GLU A 246 -9.98 9.35 6.47
CA GLU A 246 -8.96 10.37 6.82
C GLU A 246 -7.58 9.74 7.05
N GLN A 247 -7.53 8.56 7.66
CA GLN A 247 -6.28 7.83 7.89
C GLN A 247 -5.56 7.42 6.61
N TRP A 248 -6.29 7.01 5.58
CA TRP A 248 -5.74 6.69 4.26
C TRP A 248 -5.43 7.95 3.45
N GLU A 249 -6.22 9.01 3.56
CA GLU A 249 -5.92 10.30 2.91
C GLU A 249 -4.61 10.89 3.45
N ASN A 250 -4.41 10.83 4.77
CA ASN A 250 -3.19 11.28 5.44
C ASN A 250 -2.01 10.30 5.27
N SER A 251 -2.24 9.13 4.67
CA SER A 251 -1.16 8.17 4.42
C SER A 251 -0.26 8.56 3.25
N GLY A 252 -0.71 9.44 2.35
CA GLY A 252 0.05 9.79 1.14
C GLY A 252 0.34 8.61 0.20
N LEU A 253 -0.34 7.47 0.39
CA LEU A 253 -0.21 6.28 -0.47
C LEU A 253 -1.04 6.39 -1.75
N PHE A 254 -2.07 7.25 -1.73
CA PHE A 254 -3.10 7.30 -2.75
C PHE A 254 -3.29 8.72 -3.27
N ILE A 255 -3.63 8.81 -4.55
CA ILE A 255 -3.96 10.05 -5.23
C ILE A 255 -5.34 9.91 -5.88
N ASN A 256 -6.15 10.97 -5.82
CA ASN A 256 -7.44 11.00 -6.49
C ASN A 256 -7.26 11.51 -7.92
N GLU A 257 -7.64 10.71 -8.90
CA GLU A 257 -7.47 11.04 -10.31
C GLU A 257 -8.68 10.61 -11.12
N LYS A 258 -8.90 11.32 -12.23
CA LYS A 258 -9.88 10.90 -13.22
C LYS A 258 -9.49 9.54 -13.80
N SER A 259 -10.43 8.62 -13.83
CA SER A 259 -10.23 7.28 -14.38
C SER A 259 -10.99 7.10 -15.67
N GLU A 260 -10.27 6.94 -16.77
CA GLU A 260 -10.86 6.55 -18.06
C GLU A 260 -11.57 5.19 -17.97
N MET A 261 -11.11 4.31 -17.06
CA MET A 261 -11.70 2.99 -16.84
C MET A 261 -13.03 3.06 -16.10
N ASP A 262 -13.23 4.07 -15.26
CA ASP A 262 -14.44 4.26 -14.46
C ASP A 262 -15.29 5.40 -15.04
N ARG A 263 -15.46 5.42 -16.38
CA ARG A 263 -16.29 6.38 -17.13
C ARG A 263 -15.93 7.85 -16.89
N GLY A 264 -14.67 8.13 -16.54
CA GLY A 264 -14.20 9.46 -16.23
C GLY A 264 -14.53 9.93 -14.81
N GLU A 265 -14.96 9.04 -13.92
CA GLU A 265 -15.12 9.34 -12.49
C GLU A 265 -13.76 9.53 -11.81
N TYR A 266 -13.77 10.31 -10.72
CA TYR A 266 -12.61 10.45 -9.85
C TYR A 266 -12.52 9.25 -8.91
N VAL A 267 -11.41 8.53 -8.98
CA VAL A 267 -11.13 7.38 -8.12
C VAL A 267 -9.73 7.50 -7.55
N TYR A 268 -9.55 6.93 -6.37
CA TYR A 268 -8.24 6.81 -5.74
C TYR A 268 -7.42 5.71 -6.41
N LYS A 269 -6.16 6.03 -6.70
CA LYS A 269 -5.14 5.11 -7.23
C LYS A 269 -3.90 5.12 -6.33
N CYS A 270 -3.11 4.06 -6.40
CA CYS A 270 -1.77 4.05 -5.79
C CYS A 270 -0.93 5.17 -6.41
N VAL A 271 -0.28 5.98 -5.57
CA VAL A 271 0.49 7.15 -6.02
C VAL A 271 1.68 6.76 -6.92
N CYS A 272 2.26 5.58 -6.70
CA CYS A 272 3.35 5.03 -7.52
C CYS A 272 3.34 3.49 -7.53
N PRO A 273 4.03 2.84 -8.48
CA PRO A 273 4.11 1.37 -8.56
C PRO A 273 4.60 0.67 -7.27
N PRO A 274 5.61 1.20 -6.53
CA PRO A 274 6.02 0.61 -5.26
C PRO A 274 4.90 0.47 -4.22
N VAL A 275 3.89 1.37 -4.20
CA VAL A 275 2.75 1.25 -3.28
C VAL A 275 1.91 0.02 -3.61
N SER A 276 1.55 -0.19 -4.88
CA SER A 276 0.78 -1.38 -5.27
C SER A 276 1.52 -2.68 -4.93
N LYS A 277 2.84 -2.73 -5.19
CA LYS A 277 3.69 -3.86 -4.78
C LYS A 277 3.74 -4.04 -3.26
N ALA A 278 3.76 -2.97 -2.49
CA ALA A 278 3.72 -3.03 -1.02
C ALA A 278 2.39 -3.55 -0.48
N ILE A 279 1.27 -3.20 -1.10
CA ILE A 279 -0.05 -3.77 -0.78
C ILE A 279 -0.03 -5.29 -1.02
N ALA A 280 0.50 -5.74 -2.16
CA ALA A 280 0.62 -7.16 -2.45
C ALA A 280 1.48 -7.89 -1.40
N LYS A 281 2.69 -7.39 -1.10
CA LYS A 281 3.56 -7.97 -0.05
C LYS A 281 2.91 -7.94 1.34
N TYR A 282 2.13 -6.91 1.67
CA TYR A 282 1.39 -6.87 2.93
C TYR A 282 0.41 -8.03 3.05
N PHE A 283 -0.39 -8.34 2.03
CA PHE A 283 -1.34 -9.46 2.09
C PHE A 283 -0.63 -10.83 2.06
N GLN A 284 0.53 -10.94 1.42
CA GLN A 284 1.31 -12.19 1.50
C GLN A 284 1.70 -12.50 2.96
N GLU A 285 2.22 -11.50 3.68
CA GLU A 285 2.82 -11.68 5.02
C GLU A 285 1.84 -11.50 6.18
N TYR A 286 0.85 -10.60 6.04
CA TYR A 286 0.04 -10.09 7.15
C TYR A 286 -1.47 -10.03 6.83
N ALA A 287 -1.99 -10.81 5.88
CA ALA A 287 -3.41 -10.73 5.49
C ALA A 287 -4.42 -11.11 6.59
N LYS A 288 -4.04 -11.98 7.54
CA LYS A 288 -4.97 -12.59 8.50
C LYS A 288 -5.91 -11.59 9.20
N PRO A 289 -5.42 -10.47 9.81
CA PRO A 289 -6.30 -9.48 10.42
C PRO A 289 -7.34 -8.89 9.45
N THR A 290 -6.97 -8.69 8.19
CA THR A 290 -7.88 -8.14 7.18
C THR A 290 -8.93 -9.17 6.76
N ILE A 291 -8.54 -10.43 6.57
CA ILE A 291 -9.46 -11.51 6.24
C ILE A 291 -10.45 -11.74 7.39
N ASP A 292 -9.98 -11.70 8.64
CA ASP A 292 -10.82 -11.88 9.82
C ASP A 292 -11.87 -10.77 9.98
N VAL A 293 -11.53 -9.54 9.59
CA VAL A 293 -12.47 -8.40 9.59
C VAL A 293 -13.45 -8.48 8.43
N LEU A 294 -12.99 -8.89 7.24
CA LEU A 294 -13.76 -8.86 6.00
C LEU A 294 -14.30 -10.24 5.59
N VAL A 295 -15.06 -10.89 6.48
CA VAL A 295 -15.59 -12.24 6.25
C VAL A 295 -16.33 -12.36 4.90
N GLY A 296 -17.13 -11.36 4.53
CA GLY A 296 -17.86 -11.36 3.25
C GLY A 296 -17.00 -11.28 1.98
N ARG A 297 -15.70 -10.98 2.12
CA ARG A 297 -14.71 -10.97 1.01
C ARG A 297 -13.54 -11.92 1.25
N ALA A 298 -13.62 -12.74 2.29
CA ALA A 298 -12.52 -13.60 2.70
C ALA A 298 -12.14 -14.59 1.59
N LEU A 299 -13.12 -15.14 0.85
CA LEU A 299 -12.85 -16.11 -0.23
C LEU A 299 -12.03 -15.49 -1.38
N GLU A 300 -12.43 -14.31 -1.87
CA GLU A 300 -11.70 -13.60 -2.94
C GLU A 300 -10.26 -13.28 -2.51
N LEU A 301 -10.09 -12.81 -1.26
CA LEU A 301 -8.79 -12.48 -0.69
C LEU A 301 -7.89 -13.72 -0.56
N LEU A 302 -8.46 -14.83 -0.10
CA LEU A 302 -7.76 -16.10 0.09
C LEU A 302 -7.30 -16.70 -1.25
N VAL A 303 -8.20 -16.76 -2.24
CA VAL A 303 -7.84 -17.24 -3.58
C VAL A 303 -6.78 -16.33 -4.20
N SER A 304 -7.01 -15.00 -4.21
CA SER A 304 -6.05 -14.03 -4.74
C SER A 304 -4.67 -14.16 -4.07
N ARG A 305 -4.62 -14.32 -2.74
CA ARG A 305 -3.38 -14.56 -2.00
C ARG A 305 -2.68 -15.86 -2.37
N HIS A 306 -3.45 -16.94 -2.61
CA HIS A 306 -2.88 -18.23 -2.98
C HIS A 306 -2.18 -18.20 -4.34
N PHE A 307 -2.76 -17.51 -5.32
CA PHE A 307 -2.14 -17.28 -6.62
C PHE A 307 -0.98 -16.25 -6.58
N ARG A 308 -0.90 -15.43 -5.53
CA ARG A 308 0.08 -14.33 -5.37
C ARG A 308 1.24 -14.66 -4.42
N ARG A 309 1.77 -15.88 -4.37
CA ARG A 309 2.77 -16.26 -3.35
C ARG A 309 4.20 -15.74 -3.56
N GLY A 310 4.46 -14.97 -4.61
CA GLY A 310 5.79 -14.38 -4.89
C GLY A 310 6.77 -15.32 -5.59
N GLY A 311 6.30 -16.49 -6.03
CA GLY A 311 7.01 -17.44 -6.88
C GLY A 311 6.00 -18.26 -7.70
N ILE A 312 6.48 -19.27 -8.44
CA ILE A 312 5.61 -20.15 -9.24
C ILE A 312 4.57 -20.78 -8.31
N SER A 313 3.31 -20.42 -8.54
CA SER A 313 2.16 -20.96 -7.82
C SER A 313 1.49 -21.97 -8.74
N THR A 314 1.70 -23.25 -8.47
CA THR A 314 1.05 -24.35 -9.19
C THR A 314 -0.13 -24.86 -8.39
N ILE A 315 -1.31 -24.81 -9.01
CA ILE A 315 -2.57 -25.28 -8.43
C ILE A 315 -3.11 -26.41 -9.30
N SER A 316 -3.45 -27.53 -8.67
CA SER A 316 -4.06 -28.67 -9.36
C SER A 316 -5.56 -28.70 -9.13
N LEU A 317 -6.33 -28.50 -10.19
CA LEU A 317 -7.79 -28.54 -10.20
C LEU A 317 -8.29 -29.92 -10.67
N ALA A 318 -9.31 -30.45 -10.00
CA ALA A 318 -10.08 -31.58 -10.53
C ALA A 318 -11.07 -31.04 -11.58
N ASP A 319 -11.15 -31.67 -12.76
CA ASP A 319 -12.13 -31.32 -13.81
C ASP A 319 -13.51 -31.89 -13.44
N LYS A 320 -14.16 -31.25 -12.47
CA LYS A 320 -15.52 -31.59 -12.02
C LYS A 320 -16.54 -30.72 -12.73
N ASP A 321 -17.60 -31.34 -13.23
CA ASP A 321 -18.73 -30.62 -13.80
C ASP A 321 -19.58 -29.93 -12.72
N LEU A 322 -20.64 -29.25 -13.16
CA LEU A 322 -21.59 -28.56 -12.30
C LEU A 322 -22.40 -29.51 -11.37
N MET A 323 -22.38 -30.82 -11.62
CA MET A 323 -22.97 -31.84 -10.74
C MET A 323 -21.94 -32.42 -9.76
N GLY A 324 -20.68 -31.95 -9.80
CA GLY A 324 -19.56 -32.47 -9.01
C GLY A 324 -18.97 -33.77 -9.56
N GLN A 325 -19.35 -34.20 -10.77
CA GLN A 325 -18.84 -35.41 -11.40
C GLN A 325 -17.52 -35.13 -12.12
N GLU A 326 -16.51 -35.96 -11.87
CA GLU A 326 -15.22 -35.85 -12.56
C GLU A 326 -15.37 -36.23 -14.04
N ARG A 327 -15.03 -35.29 -14.93
CA ARG A 327 -15.00 -35.48 -16.39
C ARG A 327 -13.72 -36.19 -16.83
N GLN A 328 -12.62 -35.97 -16.12
CA GLN A 328 -11.30 -36.52 -16.44
C GLN A 328 -10.53 -36.86 -15.17
N VAL A 329 -9.76 -37.96 -15.22
CA VAL A 329 -8.90 -38.40 -14.10
C VAL A 329 -7.68 -37.49 -13.93
N LYS A 330 -7.24 -36.83 -15.01
CA LYS A 330 -6.06 -35.95 -14.98
C LYS A 330 -6.42 -34.59 -14.36
N LYS A 331 -5.64 -34.15 -13.37
CA LYS A 331 -5.75 -32.81 -12.80
C LYS A 331 -5.21 -31.75 -13.77
N LEU A 332 -5.86 -30.59 -13.79
CA LEU A 332 -5.43 -29.41 -14.55
C LEU A 332 -4.50 -28.58 -13.68
N ASN A 333 -3.32 -28.23 -14.19
CA ASN A 333 -2.34 -27.43 -13.46
C ASN A 333 -2.37 -25.98 -13.95
N VAL A 334 -2.62 -25.06 -13.01
CA VAL A 334 -2.48 -23.62 -13.22
C VAL A 334 -1.18 -23.18 -12.56
N SER A 335 -0.15 -22.90 -13.36
CA SER A 335 1.15 -22.42 -12.89
C SER A 335 1.32 -20.96 -13.30
N VAL A 336 1.38 -20.06 -12.33
CA VAL A 336 1.59 -18.63 -12.55
C VAL A 336 2.86 -18.18 -11.84
N SER A 337 3.73 -17.44 -12.52
CA SER A 337 5.10 -17.19 -12.07
C SER A 337 5.33 -15.73 -11.72
N ILE A 338 5.00 -14.80 -12.62
CA ILE A 338 5.45 -13.42 -12.56
C ILE A 338 4.42 -12.54 -13.29
N ASP A 339 4.24 -11.32 -12.78
CA ASP A 339 3.39 -10.25 -13.29
C ASP A 339 1.89 -10.39 -13.04
N LEU A 340 1.55 -9.75 -11.93
CA LEU A 340 0.21 -9.38 -11.62
C LEU A 340 -0.11 -8.01 -12.22
N GLU A 341 -0.87 -7.99 -13.29
CA GLU A 341 -1.43 -6.73 -13.77
C GLU A 341 -2.78 -6.47 -13.12
N GLN A 342 -2.86 -5.41 -12.31
CA GLN A 342 -4.12 -4.81 -11.88
C GLN A 342 -4.63 -3.89 -13.00
N THR A 343 -4.90 -4.45 -14.18
CA THR A 343 -5.28 -3.68 -15.36
C THR A 343 -6.47 -4.34 -16.05
N LYS A 344 -7.22 -3.55 -16.82
CA LYS A 344 -7.80 -4.09 -18.04
C LYS A 344 -6.63 -4.14 -19.01
N PRO A 345 -6.16 -5.31 -19.48
CA PRO A 345 -5.12 -5.32 -20.49
C PRO A 345 -5.60 -4.43 -21.63
N LEU A 346 -4.77 -3.47 -22.02
CA LEU A 346 -5.07 -2.68 -23.21
C LEU A 346 -5.25 -3.67 -24.35
N ILE A 347 -6.09 -3.33 -25.32
CA ILE A 347 -6.43 -4.22 -26.46
C ILE A 347 -5.20 -4.72 -27.23
N ASN A 348 -4.04 -4.12 -26.99
CA ASN A 348 -2.78 -4.43 -27.66
C ASN A 348 -1.67 -4.91 -26.69
N THR A 349 -1.92 -5.08 -25.39
CA THR A 349 -0.89 -5.57 -24.45
C THR A 349 -0.89 -7.10 -24.45
N PRO A 350 0.18 -7.76 -24.94
CA PRO A 350 0.24 -9.21 -24.95
C PRO A 350 0.21 -9.80 -23.54
N ILE A 351 -0.42 -10.96 -23.40
CA ILE A 351 -0.44 -11.75 -22.17
C ILE A 351 0.50 -12.95 -22.38
N LEU A 352 1.52 -13.07 -21.54
CA LEU A 352 2.55 -14.11 -21.65
C LEU A 352 2.26 -15.30 -20.71
N PRO A 353 2.77 -16.51 -21.00
CA PRO A 353 2.54 -17.66 -20.15
C PRO A 353 3.08 -17.41 -18.74
N GLY A 354 2.31 -17.79 -17.73
CA GLY A 354 2.60 -17.54 -16.32
C GLY A 354 1.91 -16.28 -15.74
N THR A 355 1.20 -15.48 -16.55
CA THR A 355 0.51 -14.27 -16.09
C THR A 355 -0.77 -14.55 -15.31
N PHE A 356 -0.98 -13.82 -14.22
CA PHE A 356 -2.22 -13.82 -13.43
C PHE A 356 -2.83 -12.42 -13.34
N LEU A 357 -4.00 -12.23 -13.94
CA LEU A 357 -4.70 -10.95 -14.00
C LEU A 357 -5.80 -10.88 -12.95
N ILE A 358 -5.85 -9.75 -12.23
CA ILE A 358 -6.96 -9.41 -11.35
C ILE A 358 -7.79 -8.33 -12.02
N LEU A 359 -8.95 -8.74 -12.51
CA LEU A 359 -9.80 -7.85 -13.30
C LEU A 359 -10.48 -6.83 -12.41
N ARG A 360 -10.81 -5.69 -13.01
CA ARG A 360 -11.55 -4.62 -12.34
C ARG A 360 -12.89 -5.20 -11.86
N ARG A 361 -13.24 -4.99 -10.59
CA ARG A 361 -14.53 -5.47 -10.09
C ARG A 361 -15.70 -4.89 -10.89
N GLY A 362 -16.67 -5.75 -11.20
CA GLY A 362 -17.72 -5.47 -12.17
C GLY A 362 -17.36 -5.91 -13.59
N HIS A 363 -16.18 -6.54 -13.77
CA HIS A 363 -15.94 -7.31 -14.98
C HIS A 363 -17.05 -8.37 -15.12
N PRO A 364 -17.70 -8.43 -16.29
CA PRO A 364 -19.00 -9.07 -16.43
C PRO A 364 -18.96 -10.59 -16.43
N ALA A 365 -17.81 -11.20 -16.74
CA ALA A 365 -17.71 -12.64 -17.00
C ALA A 365 -16.86 -13.40 -15.97
N CYS A 366 -15.92 -12.75 -15.28
CA CYS A 366 -15.00 -13.40 -14.36
C CYS A 366 -14.30 -12.36 -13.47
N ASP A 367 -13.75 -12.81 -12.34
CA ASP A 367 -12.96 -11.98 -11.43
C ASP A 367 -11.47 -12.02 -11.79
N PHE A 368 -10.95 -13.21 -12.12
CA PHE A 368 -9.53 -13.41 -12.43
C PHE A 368 -9.33 -14.12 -13.77
N ILE A 369 -8.14 -13.93 -14.35
CA ILE A 369 -7.66 -14.72 -15.48
C ILE A 369 -6.27 -15.27 -15.15
N ALA A 370 -6.06 -16.55 -15.39
CA ALA A 370 -4.74 -17.17 -15.29
C ALA A 370 -4.35 -17.72 -16.66
N TYR A 371 -3.18 -17.30 -17.16
CA TYR A 371 -2.56 -17.90 -18.33
C TYR A 371 -1.38 -18.74 -17.85
N SER A 372 -1.54 -20.06 -17.84
CA SER A 372 -0.59 -20.98 -17.18
C SER A 372 0.74 -21.04 -17.95
N SER A 373 1.86 -21.09 -17.23
CA SER A 373 3.17 -21.38 -17.81
C SER A 373 3.34 -22.88 -18.15
N GLU A 374 2.49 -23.74 -17.59
CA GLU A 374 2.46 -25.18 -17.87
C GLU A 374 1.47 -25.55 -18.99
N ASN A 375 1.45 -26.84 -19.36
CA ASN A 375 0.50 -27.44 -20.30
C ASN A 375 0.42 -26.72 -21.66
N ARG A 376 1.56 -26.20 -22.14
CA ARG A 376 1.66 -25.42 -23.37
C ARG A 376 0.85 -24.13 -23.33
N GLY A 377 0.64 -23.47 -22.20
CA GLY A 377 -0.10 -22.20 -22.17
C GLY A 377 -1.61 -22.39 -22.26
N GLU A 378 -2.24 -22.80 -21.16
CA GLU A 378 -3.70 -22.90 -21.01
C GLU A 378 -4.28 -21.64 -20.36
N LEU A 379 -5.47 -21.22 -20.81
CA LEU A 379 -6.14 -19.99 -20.36
C LEU A 379 -7.35 -20.34 -19.47
N PHE A 380 -7.36 -19.79 -18.26
CA PHE A 380 -8.41 -20.02 -17.27
C PHE A 380 -9.12 -18.71 -16.95
N PHE A 381 -10.44 -18.67 -17.19
CA PHE A 381 -11.33 -17.65 -16.68
C PHE A 381 -11.85 -18.11 -15.32
N ILE A 382 -11.66 -17.33 -14.26
CA ILE A 382 -11.97 -17.73 -12.90
C ILE A 382 -12.99 -16.77 -12.30
N GLN A 383 -14.15 -17.30 -11.92
CA GLN A 383 -15.20 -16.59 -11.18
C GLN A 383 -15.29 -17.12 -9.76
N ILE A 384 -15.41 -16.21 -8.80
CA ILE A 384 -15.54 -16.51 -7.37
C ILE A 384 -16.91 -16.03 -6.90
N SER A 385 -17.59 -16.86 -6.11
CA SER A 385 -18.87 -16.48 -5.52
C SER A 385 -19.20 -17.37 -4.32
N ILE A 386 -19.67 -16.78 -3.22
CA ILE A 386 -20.20 -17.55 -2.09
C ILE A 386 -21.55 -18.23 -2.40
N SER A 387 -22.21 -17.82 -3.48
CA SER A 387 -23.47 -18.39 -3.96
C SER A 387 -23.23 -19.44 -5.05
N SER A 388 -24.17 -20.38 -5.16
CA SER A 388 -24.23 -21.40 -6.22
C SER A 388 -24.14 -20.81 -7.62
N TYR A 389 -23.59 -21.57 -8.58
CA TYR A 389 -23.55 -21.17 -9.99
C TYR A 389 -24.95 -20.86 -10.55
N VAL A 390 -25.96 -21.65 -10.17
CA VAL A 390 -27.35 -21.48 -10.64
C VAL A 390 -28.07 -20.27 -10.03
N ALA A 391 -27.50 -19.64 -9.01
CA ALA A 391 -28.07 -18.44 -8.41
C ALA A 391 -27.86 -17.20 -9.30
N HIS A 392 -27.08 -17.33 -10.37
CA HIS A 392 -26.75 -16.25 -11.28
C HIS A 392 -27.18 -16.58 -12.70
N ASP A 393 -27.43 -15.55 -13.51
CA ASP A 393 -27.48 -15.70 -14.96
C ASP A 393 -26.18 -16.32 -15.47
N SER A 394 -26.27 -17.14 -16.51
CA SER A 394 -25.14 -17.94 -17.02
C SER A 394 -23.86 -17.13 -17.22
N LYS A 395 -22.88 -17.34 -16.33
CA LYS A 395 -21.62 -16.59 -16.31
C LYS A 395 -20.66 -16.97 -17.42
N VAL A 396 -20.68 -18.23 -17.87
CA VAL A 396 -19.86 -18.67 -19.01
C VAL A 396 -20.33 -18.04 -20.33
N THR A 397 -21.63 -17.80 -20.49
CA THR A 397 -22.15 -17.14 -21.69
C THR A 397 -21.94 -15.63 -21.66
N ASP A 398 -21.60 -15.04 -20.52
CA ASP A 398 -21.21 -13.63 -20.45
C ASP A 398 -19.85 -13.37 -21.13
N LEU A 399 -19.07 -14.42 -21.44
CA LEU A 399 -17.88 -14.32 -22.30
C LEU A 399 -18.20 -13.85 -23.73
N GLU A 400 -19.43 -14.04 -24.20
CA GLU A 400 -19.93 -13.57 -25.50
C GLU A 400 -20.43 -12.12 -25.44
N LYS A 401 -21.18 -11.78 -24.38
CA LYS A 401 -22.21 -10.73 -24.44
C LYS A 401 -21.71 -9.29 -24.46
N ILE A 402 -20.41 -9.02 -24.29
CA ILE A 402 -19.93 -7.64 -24.08
C ILE A 402 -18.93 -7.22 -25.14
N PRO A 403 -19.30 -6.25 -26.01
CA PRO A 403 -18.38 -5.71 -26.98
C PRO A 403 -17.29 -4.94 -26.24
N VAL A 404 -16.11 -5.53 -26.18
CA VAL A 404 -14.90 -4.77 -25.92
C VAL A 404 -14.66 -3.89 -27.15
N LYS A 405 -14.10 -2.68 -26.95
CA LYS A 405 -13.85 -1.69 -28.02
C LYS A 405 -13.26 -2.40 -29.26
N GLY A 406 -14.01 -2.37 -30.38
CA GLY A 406 -13.70 -3.17 -31.58
C GLY A 406 -14.65 -4.35 -31.89
N ASN A 407 -15.83 -4.43 -31.25
CA ASN A 407 -16.86 -5.46 -31.49
C ASN A 407 -16.42 -6.92 -31.24
N LYS A 408 -15.37 -7.13 -30.44
CA LYS A 408 -14.95 -8.47 -30.01
C LYS A 408 -15.67 -8.86 -28.73
N SER A 409 -16.02 -10.14 -28.63
CA SER A 409 -16.40 -10.79 -27.36
C SER A 409 -15.23 -10.77 -26.37
N ILE A 410 -15.53 -11.01 -25.08
CA ILE A 410 -14.50 -11.10 -24.04
C ILE A 410 -13.55 -12.26 -24.34
N LEU A 411 -14.09 -13.41 -24.74
CA LEU A 411 -13.29 -14.56 -25.13
C LEU A 411 -12.31 -14.20 -26.25
N GLU A 412 -12.80 -13.61 -27.34
CA GLU A 412 -11.96 -13.17 -28.46
C GLU A 412 -10.86 -12.21 -28.02
N CYS A 413 -11.19 -11.25 -27.17
CA CYS A 413 -10.24 -10.25 -26.68
C CYS A 413 -9.05 -10.90 -25.97
N TYR A 414 -9.29 -11.78 -24.99
CA TYR A 414 -8.21 -12.39 -24.22
C TYR A 414 -7.44 -13.45 -25.01
N VAL A 415 -8.14 -14.24 -25.84
CA VAL A 415 -7.52 -15.25 -26.72
C VAL A 415 -6.58 -14.61 -27.73
N ASP A 416 -6.92 -13.44 -28.27
CA ASP A 416 -6.07 -12.70 -29.20
C ASP A 416 -4.82 -12.09 -28.55
N LEU A 417 -4.89 -11.79 -27.25
CA LEU A 417 -3.78 -11.20 -26.49
C LEU A 417 -2.77 -12.25 -26.02
N CYS A 418 -3.17 -13.52 -25.87
CA CYS A 418 -2.27 -14.57 -25.41
C CYS A 418 -1.21 -14.95 -26.46
N GLN A 419 0.06 -14.78 -26.09
CA GLN A 419 1.21 -15.15 -26.90
C GLN A 419 2.04 -16.25 -26.24
N THR A 420 2.76 -17.03 -27.04
CA THR A 420 3.83 -17.92 -26.55
C THR A 420 5.06 -17.09 -26.17
N GLU A 421 6.03 -17.68 -25.47
CA GLU A 421 7.29 -17.01 -25.12
C GLU A 421 8.02 -16.43 -26.34
N ASP A 422 7.95 -17.12 -27.49
CA ASP A 422 8.51 -16.65 -28.77
C ASP A 422 7.72 -15.52 -29.46
N GLY A 423 6.69 -14.96 -28.81
CA GLY A 423 5.85 -13.86 -29.33
C GLY A 423 4.78 -14.29 -30.35
N ASN A 424 4.63 -15.59 -30.64
CA ASN A 424 3.61 -16.10 -31.55
C ASN A 424 2.23 -16.17 -30.88
N LYS A 425 1.15 -16.01 -31.64
CA LYS A 425 -0.21 -16.21 -31.11
C LYS A 425 -0.39 -17.64 -30.62
N ARG A 426 -0.87 -17.81 -29.39
CA ARG A 426 -1.05 -19.14 -28.79
C ARG A 426 -2.28 -19.87 -29.33
N PHE A 427 -3.38 -19.15 -29.45
CA PHE A 427 -4.67 -19.72 -29.79
C PHE A 427 -5.02 -19.39 -31.24
N SER A 428 -5.73 -20.32 -31.88
CA SER A 428 -6.38 -20.04 -33.16
C SER A 428 -7.43 -18.95 -32.97
N LYS A 429 -7.66 -18.17 -34.03
CA LYS A 429 -8.76 -17.19 -34.06
C LYS A 429 -10.08 -17.86 -33.68
N VAL A 430 -10.78 -17.29 -32.70
CA VAL A 430 -12.12 -17.75 -32.27
C VAL A 430 -13.08 -17.59 -33.45
N LYS A 431 -13.85 -18.63 -33.75
CA LYS A 431 -14.87 -18.59 -34.81
C LYS A 431 -16.22 -18.24 -34.19
N ALA A 432 -17.13 -17.68 -34.99
CA ALA A 432 -18.50 -17.38 -34.55
C ALA A 432 -19.21 -18.61 -33.94
N ILE A 433 -19.00 -19.79 -34.53
CA ILE A 433 -19.54 -21.05 -34.00
C ILE A 433 -19.00 -21.45 -32.62
N ASP A 434 -17.79 -21.02 -32.27
CA ASP A 434 -17.23 -21.25 -30.92
C ASP A 434 -17.95 -20.37 -29.89
N ILE A 435 -18.37 -19.17 -30.28
CA ILE A 435 -19.11 -18.21 -29.45
C ILE A 435 -20.57 -18.68 -29.26
N GLU A 436 -21.24 -19.09 -30.35
CA GLU A 436 -22.62 -19.59 -30.30
C GLU A 436 -22.77 -20.85 -29.42
N ASN A 437 -21.68 -21.60 -29.21
CA ASN A 437 -21.67 -22.84 -28.44
C ASN A 437 -21.05 -22.72 -27.04
N LEU A 438 -20.82 -21.52 -26.50
CA LEU A 438 -20.19 -21.35 -25.17
C LEU A 438 -20.95 -22.04 -24.03
N GLY A 439 -22.27 -22.18 -24.16
CA GLY A 439 -23.10 -22.93 -23.21
C GLY A 439 -22.86 -24.46 -23.25
N LYS A 440 -22.05 -24.97 -24.18
CA LYS A 440 -21.77 -26.40 -24.34
C LYS A 440 -20.28 -26.72 -24.40
N LYS A 441 -19.46 -25.82 -24.97
CA LYS A 441 -18.04 -26.08 -25.20
C LYS A 441 -17.22 -24.80 -25.29
N LEU A 442 -16.01 -24.84 -24.75
CA LEU A 442 -14.98 -23.81 -24.91
C LEU A 442 -13.90 -24.24 -25.92
N PRO A 443 -13.14 -23.29 -26.52
CA PRO A 443 -11.99 -23.61 -27.35
C PRO A 443 -10.96 -24.49 -26.63
N LYS A 444 -10.19 -25.28 -27.39
CA LYS A 444 -9.19 -26.17 -26.82
C LYS A 444 -8.12 -25.38 -26.05
N GLY A 445 -7.88 -25.75 -24.79
CA GLY A 445 -6.93 -25.07 -23.91
C GLY A 445 -7.49 -23.82 -23.24
N VAL A 446 -8.81 -23.59 -23.33
CA VAL A 446 -9.54 -22.54 -22.61
C VAL A 446 -10.51 -23.20 -21.64
N TYR A 447 -10.50 -22.72 -20.40
CA TYR A 447 -11.29 -23.27 -19.29
C TYR A 447 -12.03 -22.15 -18.55
N TYR A 448 -13.20 -22.49 -18.02
CA TYR A 448 -13.96 -21.62 -17.14
C TYR A 448 -14.11 -22.29 -15.78
N VAL A 449 -13.58 -21.66 -14.74
CA VAL A 449 -13.54 -22.19 -13.37
C VAL A 449 -14.47 -21.36 -12.49
N TYR A 450 -15.36 -22.04 -11.78
CA TYR A 450 -16.26 -21.43 -10.82
C TYR A 450 -15.94 -21.92 -9.42
N ILE A 451 -15.46 -21.00 -8.57
CA ILE A 451 -15.08 -21.28 -7.18
C ILE A 451 -16.19 -20.80 -6.25
N THR A 452 -16.73 -21.72 -5.44
CA THR A 452 -17.80 -21.40 -4.51
C THR A 452 -17.72 -22.16 -3.20
N THR A 453 -18.21 -21.55 -2.12
CA THR A 453 -18.43 -22.20 -0.82
C THR A 453 -19.82 -22.78 -0.68
N SER A 454 -20.70 -22.63 -1.68
CA SER A 454 -22.05 -23.18 -1.63
C SER A 454 -22.04 -24.67 -1.97
N ASP A 455 -22.48 -25.51 -1.03
CA ASP A 455 -22.69 -26.95 -1.26
C ASP A 455 -24.01 -27.29 -1.97
N SER A 456 -24.72 -26.27 -2.47
CA SER A 456 -26.01 -26.49 -3.11
C SER A 456 -25.84 -27.25 -4.43
N VAL A 457 -26.27 -28.52 -4.40
CA VAL A 457 -26.28 -29.38 -5.59
C VAL A 457 -27.21 -28.78 -6.62
N ILE A 458 -26.71 -28.65 -7.85
CA ILE A 458 -27.51 -28.27 -9.01
C ILE A 458 -28.56 -29.37 -9.21
N ARG A 459 -29.81 -29.08 -8.83
CA ARG A 459 -30.91 -30.03 -9.02
C ARG A 459 -31.03 -30.37 -10.52
N SER A 460 -31.36 -31.63 -10.81
CA SER A 460 -31.33 -32.27 -12.13
C SER A 460 -32.19 -31.64 -13.23
N ASN A 461 -32.97 -30.60 -12.93
CA ASN A 461 -33.63 -29.76 -13.92
C ASN A 461 -32.96 -28.39 -13.95
N ASN A 462 -31.99 -28.21 -14.85
CA ASN A 462 -31.42 -26.89 -15.10
C ASN A 462 -30.86 -26.79 -16.53
N SER A 463 -31.19 -25.69 -17.19
CA SER A 463 -30.70 -25.28 -18.52
C SER A 463 -29.18 -25.10 -18.61
N VAL A 464 -28.48 -25.17 -17.46
CA VAL A 464 -27.03 -24.93 -17.34
C VAL A 464 -26.20 -26.18 -17.07
N LYS A 465 -26.83 -27.36 -16.93
CA LYS A 465 -26.13 -28.61 -16.55
C LYS A 465 -24.94 -28.95 -17.47
N ASP A 466 -25.12 -28.70 -18.77
CA ASP A 466 -24.13 -29.05 -19.79
C ASP A 466 -23.08 -27.94 -20.01
N HIS A 467 -23.09 -26.90 -19.19
CA HIS A 467 -22.11 -25.82 -19.33
C HIS A 467 -20.68 -26.34 -19.13
N PRO A 468 -19.70 -25.87 -19.94
CA PRO A 468 -18.30 -26.27 -19.87
C PRO A 468 -17.59 -25.55 -18.70
N VAL A 469 -18.14 -25.65 -17.50
CA VAL A 469 -17.63 -25.06 -16.26
C VAL A 469 -16.95 -26.14 -15.43
N ILE A 470 -15.83 -25.79 -14.83
CA ILE A 470 -15.14 -26.57 -13.79
C ILE A 470 -15.60 -26.03 -12.45
N LEU A 471 -16.24 -26.87 -11.65
CA LEU A 471 -16.73 -26.51 -10.33
C LEU A 471 -15.68 -26.81 -9.25
N VAL A 472 -15.35 -25.80 -8.44
CA VAL A 472 -14.48 -25.94 -7.27
C VAL A 472 -15.30 -25.57 -6.03
N GLN A 473 -15.66 -26.58 -5.24
CA GLN A 473 -16.49 -26.44 -4.03
C GLN A 473 -16.12 -27.45 -2.95
N GLY A 474 -16.65 -27.28 -1.73
CA GLY A 474 -16.37 -28.15 -0.59
C GLY A 474 -14.87 -28.31 -0.32
N ASP A 475 -14.38 -29.54 -0.21
CA ASP A 475 -12.97 -29.84 0.06
C ASP A 475 -12.03 -29.44 -1.10
N ASP A 476 -12.54 -29.32 -2.34
CA ASP A 476 -11.72 -28.91 -3.48
C ASP A 476 -11.28 -27.44 -3.36
N ILE A 477 -11.97 -26.61 -2.57
CA ILE A 477 -11.60 -25.21 -2.32
C ILE A 477 -10.19 -25.12 -1.73
N LYS A 478 -9.75 -26.13 -0.97
CA LYS A 478 -8.40 -26.22 -0.43
C LYS A 478 -7.32 -26.14 -1.53
N SER A 479 -7.61 -26.59 -2.74
CA SER A 479 -6.68 -26.51 -3.88
C SER A 479 -6.42 -25.07 -4.32
N VAL A 480 -7.39 -24.17 -4.20
CA VAL A 480 -7.32 -22.77 -4.67
C VAL A 480 -7.09 -21.75 -3.55
N VAL A 481 -7.30 -22.14 -2.29
CA VAL A 481 -7.04 -21.32 -1.10
C VAL A 481 -5.77 -21.76 -0.37
N GLY A 482 -5.39 -23.04 -0.49
CA GLY A 482 -4.25 -23.62 0.19
C GLY A 482 -4.49 -23.90 1.68
N PRO A 483 -3.44 -23.91 2.51
CA PRO A 483 -3.51 -24.32 3.92
C PRO A 483 -4.37 -23.40 4.78
N ASP A 484 -4.59 -22.15 4.35
CA ASP A 484 -5.45 -21.20 5.04
C ASP A 484 -6.92 -21.68 5.10
N TRP A 485 -7.34 -22.58 4.20
CA TRP A 485 -8.72 -23.08 4.13
C TRP A 485 -9.20 -23.64 5.47
N GLU A 486 -8.35 -24.38 6.18
CA GLU A 486 -8.71 -24.99 7.45
C GLU A 486 -9.09 -23.97 8.54
N TRP A 487 -8.53 -22.76 8.48
CA TRP A 487 -8.82 -21.70 9.43
C TRP A 487 -10.11 -20.94 9.13
N TYR A 488 -10.59 -21.01 7.88
CA TYR A 488 -11.69 -20.18 7.39
C TYR A 488 -12.93 -20.98 6.96
N LYS A 489 -12.83 -22.29 6.74
CA LYS A 489 -13.95 -23.12 6.28
C LYS A 489 -15.22 -23.02 7.15
N ASN A 490 -15.06 -22.84 8.47
CA ASN A 490 -16.18 -22.69 9.40
C ASN A 490 -16.81 -21.27 9.40
N LYS A 491 -16.23 -20.32 8.65
CA LYS A 491 -16.74 -18.95 8.54
C LYS A 491 -17.59 -18.72 7.27
N PHE A 492 -17.71 -19.74 6.41
CA PHE A 492 -18.40 -19.66 5.13
C PHE A 492 -19.68 -20.48 5.09
#